data_AF-A0A956G4W2-F1
#
_entry.id   AF-A0A956G4W2-F1
#
_cell.length_a   1.000
_cell.length_b   1.000
_cell.length_c   1.000
_cell.angle_alpha   90.00
_cell.angle_beta   90.00
_cell.angle_gamma   90.00
#
_symmetry.space_group_name_H-M   'P 1'
#
loop_
_entity.id
_entity.type
_entity.pdbx_description
1 polymer ?
#
loop_
_entity_poly.entity_id
_entity_poly.type
_entity_poly.pdbx_seq_one_letter_code
_entity_poly.pdbx_strand_id
1 'polypeptide(L)'
;EICDGLDNDCNGAIDDNVPGEGQPCGQTTGQCKAGATKCVGGKMICIGQIGPQKEICNGKDDDCDGQADNTAECPGASSCIEGQCLVPCAQGEFVCPGGTKCKDGYCIPDECAKANCSKTQYCVDGQCIERCDGSNCDAHEKCEPTTGQCVDDSCLTKGCPNKTDVCVAYKCQENPCPPGKCPDYQQCTDGTCHDTCLNVKCDSGKTCVQGKCSDNPCDGYKCEDNFRCVVKNGTPSCEPDPCRAVNCPPGQLCRDGTCGDDPCTRTTCPSGLRCTVSASGTATCDPIPGAALPTTNRILATGAGGCSCSTSGVSADGALLPLLLLGLLGLERRRRRRRRRATRRSGGGM
;
A
#
# COMPACT_ATOMS: atom_id res chain seq x y z
N GLU A 1 -7.59 53.96 -70.49
CA GLU A 1 -6.41 53.50 -69.74
C GLU A 1 -6.41 51.99 -69.53
N ILE A 2 -5.24 51.38 -69.75
CA ILE A 2 -4.89 49.99 -69.45
C ILE A 2 -3.54 50.06 -68.74
N CYS A 3 -3.30 49.21 -67.75
CA CYS A 3 -2.02 49.19 -67.03
C CYS A 3 -0.91 48.59 -67.91
N ASP A 4 -0.28 49.41 -68.74
CA ASP A 4 0.80 49.03 -69.65
C ASP A 4 2.01 49.99 -69.61
N GLY A 5 1.95 51.02 -68.76
CA GLY A 5 2.99 52.02 -68.61
C GLY A 5 2.96 53.09 -69.70
N LEU A 6 1.88 53.14 -70.50
CA LEU A 6 1.62 54.14 -71.53
C LEU A 6 0.41 54.99 -71.14
N ASP A 7 0.43 56.24 -71.60
CA ASP A 7 -0.71 57.14 -71.55
C ASP A 7 -1.59 56.87 -72.78
N ASN A 8 -2.66 56.07 -72.59
CA ASN A 8 -3.48 55.54 -73.69
C ASN A 8 -4.58 56.50 -74.14
N ASP A 9 -4.94 57.48 -73.32
CA ASP A 9 -5.92 58.53 -73.63
C ASP A 9 -5.27 59.91 -73.85
N CYS A 10 -3.94 59.98 -73.75
CA CYS A 10 -3.11 61.16 -74.00
C CYS A 10 -3.41 62.33 -73.05
N ASN A 11 -3.79 62.05 -71.81
CA ASN A 11 -4.19 63.08 -70.83
C ASN A 11 -3.00 63.64 -70.00
N GLY A 12 -1.80 63.08 -70.16
CA GLY A 12 -0.58 63.47 -69.48
C GLY A 12 -0.31 62.75 -68.14
N ALA A 13 -1.23 61.89 -67.69
CA ALA A 13 -1.01 60.93 -66.62
C ALA A 13 -0.81 59.53 -67.22
N ILE A 14 0.18 58.80 -66.71
CA ILE A 14 0.42 57.42 -67.13
C ILE A 14 -0.42 56.51 -66.24
N ASP A 15 -1.15 55.58 -66.85
CA ASP A 15 -1.95 54.55 -66.18
C ASP A 15 -2.92 55.12 -65.10
N ASP A 16 -3.66 56.20 -65.38
CA ASP A 16 -4.70 56.71 -64.47
C ASP A 16 -6.07 56.05 -64.73
N ASN A 17 -6.99 56.09 -63.76
CA ASN A 17 -8.35 55.54 -63.91
C ASN A 17 -8.42 54.10 -64.49
N VAL A 18 -7.42 53.27 -64.20
CA VAL A 18 -7.30 51.92 -64.76
C VAL A 18 -8.47 51.06 -64.28
N PRO A 19 -9.26 50.47 -65.20
CA PRO A 19 -10.37 49.60 -64.83
C PRO A 19 -9.89 48.40 -64.01
N GLY A 20 -10.54 48.19 -62.86
CA GLY A 20 -10.20 47.11 -61.94
C GLY A 20 -9.18 47.47 -60.87
N GLU A 21 -8.58 48.67 -60.89
CA GLU A 21 -7.80 49.18 -59.75
C GLU A 21 -8.68 49.35 -58.49
N GLY A 22 -8.12 49.05 -57.33
CA GLY A 22 -8.80 49.11 -56.03
C GLY A 22 -9.74 47.94 -55.73
N GLN A 23 -9.92 46.99 -56.66
CA GLN A 23 -10.72 45.79 -56.44
C GLN A 23 -9.99 44.78 -55.52
N PRO A 24 -10.71 44.01 -54.69
CA PRO A 24 -10.10 43.00 -53.84
C PRO A 24 -9.40 41.92 -54.68
N CYS A 25 -8.25 41.48 -54.22
CA CYS A 25 -7.47 40.41 -54.83
C CYS A 25 -6.80 39.55 -53.76
N GLY A 26 -6.43 38.32 -54.12
CA GLY A 26 -5.90 37.33 -53.18
C GLY A 26 -7.01 36.52 -52.48
N GLN A 27 -6.64 35.80 -51.42
CA GLN A 27 -7.54 34.90 -50.69
C GLN A 27 -7.87 35.43 -49.30
N THR A 28 -8.99 35.00 -48.73
CA THR A 28 -9.44 35.34 -47.37
C THR A 28 -9.61 34.12 -46.47
N THR A 29 -9.25 32.94 -46.96
CA THR A 29 -9.30 31.67 -46.23
C THR A 29 -8.09 31.53 -45.32
N GLY A 30 -8.25 30.88 -44.16
CA GLY A 30 -7.13 30.59 -43.27
C GLY A 30 -6.41 31.83 -42.77
N GLN A 31 -5.07 31.85 -42.91
CA GLN A 31 -4.21 32.98 -42.57
C GLN A 31 -4.07 34.01 -43.70
N CYS A 32 -4.61 33.73 -44.89
CA CYS A 32 -4.54 34.66 -46.01
C CYS A 32 -5.37 35.92 -45.77
N LYS A 33 -4.86 37.03 -46.32
CA LYS A 33 -5.56 38.31 -46.34
C LYS A 33 -5.62 38.82 -47.77
N ALA A 34 -6.81 39.20 -48.19
CA ALA A 34 -6.98 39.88 -49.47
C ALA A 34 -6.33 41.27 -49.43
N GLY A 35 -5.72 41.65 -50.55
CA GLY A 35 -5.22 42.99 -50.82
C GLY A 35 -6.14 43.75 -51.78
N ALA A 36 -5.63 44.87 -52.27
CA ALA A 36 -6.25 45.63 -53.35
C ALA A 36 -5.34 45.68 -54.56
N THR A 37 -5.92 45.55 -55.73
CA THR A 37 -5.24 45.67 -57.02
C THR A 37 -4.74 47.10 -57.23
N LYS A 38 -3.51 47.24 -57.72
CA LYS A 38 -2.88 48.52 -58.05
C LYS A 38 -2.05 48.40 -59.32
N CYS A 39 -2.07 49.42 -60.18
CA CYS A 39 -1.15 49.49 -61.30
C CYS A 39 0.22 50.02 -60.83
N VAL A 40 1.27 49.22 -60.97
CA VAL A 40 2.65 49.64 -60.61
C VAL A 40 3.60 49.22 -61.71
N GLY A 41 4.14 50.20 -62.44
CA GLY A 41 5.12 49.97 -63.51
C GLY A 41 4.55 49.19 -64.69
N GLY A 42 3.34 49.52 -65.15
CA GLY A 42 2.67 48.86 -66.29
C GLY A 42 2.25 47.41 -66.01
N LYS A 43 2.08 47.03 -64.74
CA LYS A 43 1.53 45.74 -64.33
C LYS A 43 0.56 45.88 -63.17
N MET A 44 -0.57 45.19 -63.29
CA MET A 44 -1.50 45.04 -62.17
C MET A 44 -0.91 44.09 -61.13
N ILE A 45 -0.68 44.61 -59.92
CA ILE A 45 -0.21 43.84 -58.78
C ILE A 45 -1.22 43.92 -57.64
N CYS A 46 -1.28 42.88 -56.80
CA CYS A 46 -2.11 42.89 -55.61
C CYS A 46 -1.28 43.38 -54.41
N ILE A 47 -1.59 44.56 -53.91
CA ILE A 47 -0.85 45.18 -52.78
C ILE A 47 -1.61 44.93 -51.47
N GLY A 48 -0.85 44.62 -50.42
CA GLY A 48 -1.39 44.40 -49.08
C GLY A 48 -1.94 43.00 -48.83
N GLN A 49 -1.82 42.09 -49.80
CA GLN A 49 -2.20 40.68 -49.61
C GLN A 49 -1.20 39.92 -48.72
N ILE A 50 -1.71 38.97 -47.94
CA ILE A 50 -0.95 37.86 -47.37
C ILE A 50 -1.40 36.62 -48.15
N GLY A 51 -0.51 36.10 -49.00
CA GLY A 51 -0.80 34.93 -49.83
C GLY A 51 -0.49 33.60 -49.11
N PRO A 52 -0.86 32.47 -49.73
CA PRO A 52 -0.53 31.13 -49.24
C PRO A 52 0.93 30.98 -48.84
N GLN A 53 1.17 30.33 -47.71
CA GLN A 53 2.46 29.89 -47.22
C GLN A 53 2.47 28.35 -47.16
N LYS A 54 3.63 27.75 -46.94
CA LYS A 54 3.68 26.31 -46.69
C LYS A 54 3.06 26.01 -45.32
N GLU A 55 2.22 24.98 -45.25
CA GLU A 55 1.69 24.45 -44.00
C GLU A 55 2.80 24.16 -42.98
N ILE A 56 2.59 24.67 -41.76
CA ILE A 56 3.38 24.32 -40.58
C ILE A 56 2.42 23.87 -39.50
N CYS A 57 2.77 22.81 -38.77
CA CYS A 57 1.89 22.22 -37.76
C CYS A 57 1.65 23.20 -36.61
N ASN A 58 0.61 24.03 -36.72
CA ASN A 58 0.33 25.13 -35.80
C ASN A 58 -1.19 25.31 -35.55
N GLY A 59 -2.03 24.45 -36.14
CA GLY A 59 -3.48 24.49 -36.01
C GLY A 59 -4.15 25.55 -36.89
N LYS A 60 -3.43 26.08 -37.87
CA LYS A 60 -3.90 27.12 -38.80
C LYS A 60 -3.75 26.64 -40.24
N ASP A 61 -4.52 27.27 -41.11
CA ASP A 61 -4.50 27.07 -42.55
C ASP A 61 -3.59 28.15 -43.14
N ASP A 62 -2.30 27.82 -43.30
CA ASP A 62 -1.25 28.71 -43.77
C ASP A 62 -1.19 28.77 -45.31
N ASP A 63 -1.59 27.70 -46.00
CA ASP A 63 -1.66 27.61 -47.46
C ASP A 63 -3.02 28.04 -48.04
N CYS A 64 -3.98 28.30 -47.17
CA CYS A 64 -5.29 28.87 -47.46
C CYS A 64 -6.17 27.98 -48.34
N ASP A 65 -5.97 26.66 -48.30
CA ASP A 65 -6.78 25.68 -49.01
C ASP A 65 -8.09 25.30 -48.28
N GLY A 66 -8.27 25.81 -47.05
CA GLY A 66 -9.43 25.58 -46.21
C GLY A 66 -9.28 24.44 -45.21
N GLN A 67 -8.12 23.78 -45.13
CA GLN A 67 -7.83 22.71 -44.19
C GLN A 67 -6.53 22.98 -43.42
N ALA A 68 -6.65 23.28 -42.12
CA ALA A 68 -5.49 23.49 -41.28
C ALA A 68 -4.60 22.24 -41.19
N ASP A 69 -3.28 22.44 -41.31
CA ASP A 69 -2.21 21.45 -41.14
C ASP A 69 -2.29 20.21 -42.06
N ASN A 70 -3.10 20.21 -43.11
CA ASN A 70 -3.36 19.00 -43.93
C ASN A 70 -2.11 18.48 -44.68
N THR A 71 -1.17 19.38 -44.99
CA THR A 71 0.13 19.06 -45.60
C THR A 71 1.31 19.42 -44.69
N ALA A 72 1.04 19.69 -43.41
CA ALA A 72 2.07 20.06 -42.44
C ALA A 72 3.05 18.91 -42.19
N GLU A 73 4.34 19.23 -42.30
CA GLU A 73 5.43 18.28 -42.02
C GLU A 73 5.91 18.44 -40.57
N CYS A 74 6.06 17.30 -39.88
CA CYS A 74 6.61 17.25 -38.54
C CYS A 74 8.00 16.57 -38.53
N PRO A 75 8.91 16.95 -37.62
CA PRO A 75 10.25 16.40 -37.57
C PRO A 75 10.27 14.93 -37.13
N GLY A 76 11.16 14.14 -37.72
CA GLY A 76 11.37 12.74 -37.35
C GLY A 76 10.16 11.87 -37.69
N ALA A 77 9.74 11.03 -36.74
CA ALA A 77 8.58 10.14 -36.90
C ALA A 77 7.29 10.70 -36.27
N SER A 78 7.26 11.99 -35.93
CA SER A 78 6.08 12.62 -35.33
C SER A 78 5.01 12.94 -36.39
N SER A 79 3.76 13.04 -35.96
CA SER A 79 2.63 13.41 -36.83
C SER A 79 1.99 14.70 -36.32
N CYS A 80 1.47 15.51 -37.24
CA CYS A 80 0.73 16.71 -36.86
C CYS A 80 -0.66 16.34 -36.35
N ILE A 81 -0.95 16.68 -35.10
CA ILE A 81 -2.22 16.40 -34.44
C ILE A 81 -2.60 17.64 -33.64
N GLU A 82 -3.73 18.25 -33.97
CA GLU A 82 -4.26 19.45 -33.30
C GLU A 82 -3.23 20.59 -33.19
N GLY A 83 -2.47 20.85 -34.27
CA GLY A 83 -1.45 21.90 -34.29
C GLY A 83 -0.20 21.60 -33.48
N GLN A 84 0.04 20.34 -33.12
CA GLN A 84 1.25 19.90 -32.43
C GLN A 84 1.87 18.67 -33.11
N CYS A 85 3.20 18.68 -33.23
CA CYS A 85 3.93 17.50 -33.68
C CYS A 85 4.07 16.50 -32.53
N LEU A 86 3.22 15.47 -32.53
CA LEU A 86 3.18 14.44 -31.49
C LEU A 86 3.93 13.19 -31.90
N VAL A 87 4.72 12.64 -30.98
CA VAL A 87 5.49 11.42 -31.19
C VAL A 87 4.56 10.21 -31.04
N PRO A 88 4.64 9.20 -31.94
CA PRO A 88 3.83 7.99 -31.82
C PRO A 88 4.23 7.17 -30.59
N CYS A 89 3.26 6.49 -30.01
CA CYS A 89 3.43 5.58 -28.89
C CYS A 89 2.62 4.29 -29.07
N ALA A 90 3.05 3.24 -28.38
CA ALA A 90 2.36 1.96 -28.28
C ALA A 90 1.81 1.77 -26.86
N GLN A 91 0.79 0.92 -26.70
CA GLN A 91 0.33 0.54 -25.37
C GLN A 91 1.44 -0.23 -24.64
N GLY A 92 1.82 0.23 -23.44
CA GLY A 92 2.92 -0.33 -22.66
C GLY A 92 3.40 0.61 -21.55
N GLU A 93 4.26 0.09 -20.67
CA GLU A 93 4.58 0.72 -19.37
C GLU A 93 5.32 2.06 -19.51
N PHE A 94 6.15 2.27 -20.54
CA PHE A 94 6.82 3.56 -20.77
C PHE A 94 7.13 3.79 -22.25
N VAL A 95 6.31 4.58 -22.94
CA VAL A 95 6.54 4.92 -24.36
C VAL A 95 6.64 6.43 -24.61
N CYS A 96 6.14 7.26 -23.69
CA CYS A 96 6.13 8.70 -23.85
C CYS A 96 7.16 9.40 -22.96
N PRO A 97 7.85 10.46 -23.44
CA PRO A 97 8.76 11.25 -22.62
C PRO A 97 8.01 11.92 -21.45
N GLY A 98 8.73 12.24 -20.37
CA GLY A 98 8.14 12.78 -19.15
C GLY A 98 7.25 14.00 -19.41
N GLY A 99 6.06 14.00 -18.80
CA GLY A 99 5.04 15.05 -19.01
C GLY A 99 4.06 14.79 -20.15
N THR A 100 4.13 13.62 -20.80
CA THR A 100 3.18 13.21 -21.84
C THR A 100 2.64 11.80 -21.56
N LYS A 101 1.40 11.52 -21.96
CA LYS A 101 0.75 10.20 -21.82
C LYS A 101 0.36 9.65 -23.18
N CYS A 102 0.38 8.33 -23.33
CA CYS A 102 -0.03 7.69 -24.57
C CYS A 102 -1.56 7.67 -24.68
N LYS A 103 -2.12 8.35 -25.68
CA LYS A 103 -3.54 8.34 -26.02
C LYS A 103 -3.68 8.22 -27.53
N ASP A 104 -4.53 7.30 -27.98
CA ASP A 104 -4.82 7.07 -29.41
C ASP A 104 -3.58 6.84 -30.28
N GLY A 105 -2.52 6.26 -29.71
CA GLY A 105 -1.28 5.96 -30.40
C GLY A 105 -0.28 7.12 -30.47
N TYR A 106 -0.52 8.23 -29.77
CA TYR A 106 0.38 9.38 -29.73
C TYR A 106 0.61 9.89 -28.30
N CYS A 107 1.79 10.48 -28.08
CA CYS A 107 2.15 11.10 -26.81
C CYS A 107 1.53 12.49 -26.73
N ILE A 108 0.41 12.62 -26.01
CA ILE A 108 -0.25 13.89 -25.76
C ILE A 108 0.28 14.51 -24.46
N PRO A 109 0.31 15.86 -24.32
CA PRO A 109 0.60 16.51 -23.05
C PRO A 109 -0.25 15.95 -21.92
N ASP A 110 0.39 15.50 -20.85
CA ASP A 110 -0.33 15.09 -19.66
C ASP A 110 -0.61 16.33 -18.81
N GLU A 111 -1.83 16.84 -18.91
CA GLU A 111 -2.29 17.97 -18.10
C GLU A 111 -2.12 17.68 -16.59
N CYS A 112 -2.13 16.41 -16.19
CA CYS A 112 -1.86 16.00 -14.82
C CYS A 112 -0.40 16.12 -14.41
N ALA A 113 0.55 16.04 -15.35
CA ALA A 113 1.95 16.32 -15.07
C ALA A 113 2.20 17.81 -14.81
N LYS A 114 1.35 18.71 -15.34
CA LYS A 114 1.42 20.15 -15.09
C LYS A 114 0.71 20.58 -13.81
N ALA A 115 -0.35 19.86 -13.43
CA ALA A 115 -1.21 20.20 -12.31
C ALA A 115 -0.49 20.24 -10.94
N ASN A 116 0.72 19.67 -10.83
CA ASN A 116 1.54 19.65 -9.61
C ASN A 116 0.74 19.22 -8.36
N CYS A 117 -0.08 18.16 -8.52
CA CYS A 117 -0.93 17.69 -7.44
C CYS A 117 -0.10 17.26 -6.23
N SER A 118 -0.63 17.52 -5.04
CA SER A 118 -0.02 17.09 -3.79
C SER A 118 -0.05 15.55 -3.68
N LYS A 119 0.74 14.99 -2.75
CA LYS A 119 0.74 13.54 -2.50
C LYS A 119 -0.62 13.00 -2.00
N THR A 120 -1.51 13.87 -1.51
CA THR A 120 -2.85 13.48 -1.02
C THR A 120 -3.92 13.57 -2.09
N GLN A 121 -3.53 13.96 -3.31
CA GLN A 121 -4.42 14.18 -4.42
C GLN A 121 -4.17 13.15 -5.53
N TYR A 122 -5.17 12.97 -6.37
CA TYR A 122 -5.05 12.32 -7.67
C TYR A 122 -5.54 13.29 -8.74
N CYS A 123 -5.09 13.11 -9.98
CA CYS A 123 -5.44 14.01 -11.06
C CYS A 123 -6.40 13.38 -12.05
N VAL A 124 -7.45 14.13 -12.40
CA VAL A 124 -8.38 13.82 -13.49
C VAL A 124 -8.47 15.06 -14.36
N ASP A 125 -8.15 14.93 -15.64
CA ASP A 125 -8.23 16.02 -16.63
C ASP A 125 -7.56 17.34 -16.20
N GLY A 126 -6.39 17.24 -15.55
CA GLY A 126 -5.64 18.39 -15.07
C GLY A 126 -6.14 19.00 -13.76
N GLN A 127 -7.20 18.45 -13.16
CA GLN A 127 -7.71 18.86 -11.86
C GLN A 127 -7.21 17.93 -10.75
N CYS A 128 -6.68 18.53 -9.68
CA CYS A 128 -6.27 17.79 -8.50
C CYS A 128 -7.46 17.59 -7.57
N ILE A 129 -7.82 16.34 -7.34
CA ILE A 129 -8.92 15.93 -6.48
C ILE A 129 -8.33 15.27 -5.24
N GLU A 130 -8.76 15.68 -4.04
CA GLU A 130 -8.34 15.05 -2.79
C GLU A 130 -8.82 13.60 -2.74
N ARG A 131 -7.92 12.68 -2.37
CA ARG A 131 -8.23 11.24 -2.33
C ARG A 131 -9.31 10.85 -1.33
N CYS A 132 -9.50 11.68 -0.30
CA CYS A 132 -10.45 11.45 0.79
C CYS A 132 -11.69 12.34 0.72
N ASP A 133 -11.84 13.16 -0.32
CA ASP A 133 -13.06 13.95 -0.49
C ASP A 133 -14.24 13.02 -0.82
N GLY A 134 -15.32 13.15 -0.06
CA GLY A 134 -16.45 12.22 -0.11
C GLY A 134 -16.15 10.79 0.38
N SER A 135 -15.08 10.58 1.13
CA SER A 135 -14.77 9.26 1.69
C SER A 135 -15.92 8.72 2.55
N ASN A 136 -16.37 7.50 2.25
CA ASN A 136 -17.44 6.79 2.95
C ASN A 136 -16.85 5.69 3.85
N CYS A 137 -15.88 6.07 4.68
CA CYS A 137 -15.29 5.15 5.64
C CYS A 137 -16.25 4.85 6.79
N ASP A 138 -16.15 3.65 7.36
CA ASP A 138 -16.97 3.30 8.50
C ASP A 138 -16.61 4.15 9.73
N ALA A 139 -17.50 4.23 10.72
CA ALA A 139 -17.33 5.10 11.90
C ALA A 139 -16.06 4.83 12.73
N HIS A 140 -15.42 3.66 12.55
CA HIS A 140 -14.18 3.25 13.23
C HIS A 140 -12.94 3.36 12.34
N GLU A 141 -13.12 3.83 11.11
CA GLU A 141 -12.07 4.00 10.12
C GLU A 141 -11.82 5.47 9.83
N LYS A 142 -10.63 5.74 9.33
CA LYS A 142 -10.24 7.05 8.84
C LYS A 142 -9.63 6.89 7.46
N CYS A 143 -10.01 7.77 6.54
CA CYS A 143 -9.37 7.80 5.23
C CYS A 143 -7.92 8.26 5.36
N GLU A 144 -6.98 7.44 4.89
CA GLU A 144 -5.56 7.76 4.79
C GLU A 144 -5.35 8.71 3.59
N PRO A 145 -4.98 9.99 3.81
CA PRO A 145 -4.94 11.01 2.77
C PRO A 145 -4.03 10.67 1.58
N THR A 146 -2.96 9.90 1.81
CA THR A 146 -1.99 9.57 0.75
C THR A 146 -2.45 8.42 -0.16
N THR A 147 -3.21 7.47 0.39
CA THR A 147 -3.67 6.28 -0.36
C THR A 147 -5.13 6.38 -0.78
N GLY A 148 -5.94 7.18 -0.08
CA GLY A 148 -7.40 7.22 -0.22
C GLY A 148 -8.10 6.00 0.38
N GLN A 149 -7.39 5.16 1.12
CA GLN A 149 -7.95 3.95 1.72
C GLN A 149 -8.47 4.23 3.13
N CYS A 150 -9.59 3.61 3.47
CA CYS A 150 -10.08 3.59 4.85
C CYS A 150 -9.20 2.64 5.66
N VAL A 151 -8.61 3.16 6.73
CA VAL A 151 -7.78 2.39 7.66
C VAL A 151 -8.41 2.44 9.05
N ASP A 152 -8.31 1.33 9.81
CA ASP A 152 -8.82 1.26 11.18
C ASP A 152 -8.17 2.35 12.04
N ASP A 153 -8.99 3.26 12.56
CA ASP A 153 -8.58 4.37 13.42
C ASP A 153 -8.97 4.10 14.88
N SER A 154 -9.39 2.86 15.17
CA SER A 154 -9.95 2.43 16.43
C SER A 154 -8.89 1.96 17.44
N CYS A 155 -9.36 1.52 18.61
CA CYS A 155 -8.52 0.96 19.64
C CYS A 155 -7.88 -0.39 19.27
N LEU A 156 -8.31 -1.06 18.20
CA LEU A 156 -7.67 -2.31 17.75
C LEU A 156 -6.26 -2.03 17.25
N THR A 157 -6.08 -0.96 16.49
CA THR A 157 -4.78 -0.56 15.96
C THR A 157 -4.05 0.42 16.87
N LYS A 158 -4.76 1.37 17.49
CA LYS A 158 -4.13 2.42 18.32
C LYS A 158 -3.95 2.03 19.80
N GLY A 159 -4.65 1.00 20.27
CA GLY A 159 -4.79 0.74 21.69
C GLY A 159 -5.68 1.77 22.40
N CYS A 160 -5.93 1.54 23.68
CA CYS A 160 -6.72 2.45 24.51
C CYS A 160 -5.88 3.54 25.17
N PRO A 161 -6.41 4.78 25.29
CA PRO A 161 -5.69 5.87 25.98
C PRO A 161 -5.31 5.50 27.41
N ASN A 162 -6.24 4.85 28.13
CA ASN A 162 -5.94 4.23 29.41
C ASN A 162 -5.38 2.83 29.17
N LYS A 163 -4.18 2.57 29.68
CA LYS A 163 -3.50 1.27 29.54
C LYS A 163 -4.22 0.11 30.23
N THR A 164 -5.15 0.42 31.13
CA THR A 164 -5.93 -0.57 31.84
C THR A 164 -7.18 -0.99 31.09
N ASP A 165 -7.65 -0.20 30.12
CA ASP A 165 -8.91 -0.43 29.39
C ASP A 165 -8.75 -1.49 28.31
N VAL A 166 -9.87 -2.12 27.95
CA VAL A 166 -9.92 -3.15 26.90
C VAL A 166 -10.63 -2.60 25.67
N CYS A 167 -10.13 -3.00 24.50
CA CYS A 167 -10.77 -2.67 23.24
C CYS A 167 -11.86 -3.70 22.92
N VAL A 168 -13.12 -3.27 22.93
CA VAL A 168 -14.27 -4.12 22.64
C VAL A 168 -15.12 -3.44 21.58
N ALA A 169 -15.31 -4.11 20.44
CA ALA A 169 -16.05 -3.58 19.29
C ALA A 169 -15.59 -2.17 18.88
N TYR A 170 -14.29 -2.02 18.62
CA TYR A 170 -13.65 -0.76 18.17
C TYR A 170 -13.67 0.40 19.19
N LYS A 171 -14.21 0.18 20.40
CA LYS A 171 -14.29 1.20 21.47
C LYS A 171 -13.53 0.77 22.71
N CYS A 172 -12.88 1.73 23.35
CA CYS A 172 -12.29 1.52 24.66
C CYS A 172 -13.39 1.46 25.71
N GLN A 173 -13.37 0.37 26.46
CA GLN A 173 -14.25 0.17 27.60
C GLN A 173 -13.38 -0.08 28.82
N GLU A 174 -13.85 0.40 29.98
CA GLU A 174 -13.20 0.10 31.24
C GLU A 174 -13.01 -1.40 31.37
N ASN A 175 -11.79 -1.83 31.67
CA ASN A 175 -11.53 -3.24 31.85
C ASN A 175 -12.31 -3.75 33.07
N PRO A 176 -13.24 -4.70 32.89
CA PRO A 176 -13.97 -5.27 34.00
C PRO A 176 -13.05 -6.00 34.97
N CYS A 177 -11.85 -6.39 34.55
CA CYS A 177 -10.88 -7.20 35.27
C CYS A 177 -9.48 -6.55 35.30
N PRO A 178 -9.31 -5.37 35.94
CA PRO A 178 -8.00 -4.74 36.06
C PRO A 178 -7.07 -5.55 36.99
N PRO A 179 -5.74 -5.40 36.84
CA PRO A 179 -4.78 -6.05 37.72
C PRO A 179 -5.08 -5.78 39.21
N GLY A 180 -5.15 -6.84 40.01
CA GLY A 180 -5.43 -6.74 41.45
C GLY A 180 -6.92 -6.65 41.82
N LYS A 181 -7.86 -6.74 40.87
CA LYS A 181 -9.30 -6.77 41.19
C LYS A 181 -9.70 -8.00 42.01
N CYS A 182 -9.15 -9.16 41.67
CA CYS A 182 -9.42 -10.40 42.40
C CYS A 182 -8.22 -10.78 43.28
N PRO A 183 -8.47 -11.34 44.48
CA PRO A 183 -7.45 -11.94 45.33
C PRO A 183 -6.58 -12.99 44.60
N ASP A 184 -5.42 -13.28 45.19
CA ASP A 184 -4.58 -14.38 44.73
C ASP A 184 -5.38 -15.67 44.58
N TYR A 185 -5.12 -16.43 43.51
CA TYR A 185 -5.78 -17.69 43.18
C TYR A 185 -7.25 -17.59 42.71
N GLN A 186 -7.75 -16.39 42.39
CA GLN A 186 -9.03 -16.20 41.72
C GLN A 186 -8.84 -15.71 40.27
N GLN A 187 -9.65 -16.21 39.35
CA GLN A 187 -9.77 -15.70 37.99
C GLN A 187 -10.86 -14.64 37.93
N CYS A 188 -10.68 -13.63 37.08
CA CYS A 188 -11.71 -12.63 36.82
C CYS A 188 -12.35 -12.88 35.46
N THR A 189 -13.67 -13.03 35.43
CA THR A 189 -14.47 -13.19 34.20
C THR A 189 -15.61 -12.17 34.23
N ASP A 190 -15.67 -11.30 33.22
CA ASP A 190 -16.66 -10.20 33.11
C ASP A 190 -16.83 -9.39 34.41
N GLY A 191 -15.71 -9.19 35.12
CA GLY A 191 -15.67 -8.43 36.37
C GLY A 191 -16.15 -9.16 37.62
N THR A 192 -16.43 -10.46 37.54
CA THR A 192 -16.72 -11.32 38.70
C THR A 192 -15.52 -12.20 39.00
N CYS A 193 -15.18 -12.37 40.28
CA CYS A 193 -14.09 -13.23 40.71
C CYS A 193 -14.59 -14.65 40.96
N HIS A 194 -13.90 -15.63 40.38
CA HIS A 194 -14.17 -17.06 40.54
C HIS A 194 -12.93 -17.77 41.05
N ASP A 195 -13.10 -18.74 41.94
CA ASP A 195 -11.97 -19.55 42.42
C ASP A 195 -11.32 -20.31 41.27
N THR A 196 -9.98 -20.38 41.27
CA THR A 196 -9.24 -21.20 40.31
C THR A 196 -9.09 -22.63 40.82
N CYS A 197 -8.68 -23.52 39.92
CA CYS A 197 -8.45 -24.93 40.23
C CYS A 197 -7.06 -25.24 40.79
N LEU A 198 -6.23 -24.22 41.04
CA LEU A 198 -4.83 -24.40 41.45
C LEU A 198 -4.70 -25.18 42.77
N ASN A 199 -5.61 -24.98 43.71
CA ASN A 199 -5.58 -25.59 45.05
C ASN A 199 -6.67 -26.65 45.27
N VAL A 200 -7.36 -27.06 44.21
CA VAL A 200 -8.50 -27.97 44.29
C VAL A 200 -8.09 -29.35 43.81
N LYS A 201 -7.95 -30.30 44.75
CA LYS A 201 -7.72 -31.71 44.44
C LYS A 201 -9.07 -32.40 44.29
N CYS A 202 -9.41 -32.78 43.06
CA CYS A 202 -10.61 -33.55 42.78
C CYS A 202 -10.32 -35.04 42.84
N ASP A 203 -11.31 -35.81 43.32
CA ASP A 203 -11.28 -37.27 43.32
C ASP A 203 -11.17 -37.80 41.88
N SER A 204 -10.77 -39.07 41.74
CA SER A 204 -10.70 -39.73 40.42
C SER A 204 -12.07 -39.69 39.70
N GLY A 205 -12.09 -39.23 38.45
CA GLY A 205 -13.32 -39.05 37.64
C GLY A 205 -13.98 -37.66 37.72
N LYS A 206 -13.39 -36.73 38.48
CA LYS A 206 -13.87 -35.34 38.59
C LYS A 206 -12.89 -34.37 37.95
N THR A 207 -13.42 -33.33 37.31
CA THR A 207 -12.66 -32.19 36.81
C THR A 207 -13.02 -30.96 37.62
N CYS A 208 -12.01 -30.15 37.94
CA CYS A 208 -12.26 -28.87 38.58
C CYS A 208 -12.75 -27.85 37.54
N VAL A 209 -13.86 -27.18 37.83
CA VAL A 209 -14.38 -26.04 37.07
C VAL A 209 -14.68 -24.92 38.06
N GLN A 210 -14.04 -23.75 37.89
CA GLN A 210 -14.20 -22.59 38.78
C GLN A 210 -14.05 -22.91 40.28
N GLY A 211 -13.04 -23.69 40.64
CA GLY A 211 -12.72 -24.03 42.03
C GLY A 211 -13.62 -25.11 42.64
N LYS A 212 -14.55 -25.70 41.87
CA LYS A 212 -15.41 -26.80 42.32
C LYS A 212 -15.16 -28.05 41.51
N CYS A 213 -15.03 -29.18 42.20
CA CYS A 213 -14.98 -30.49 41.56
C CYS A 213 -16.36 -30.85 41.03
N SER A 214 -16.46 -30.89 39.70
CA SER A 214 -17.64 -31.40 39.00
C SER A 214 -17.28 -32.75 38.39
N ASP A 215 -18.24 -33.67 38.34
CA ASP A 215 -18.03 -34.92 37.61
C ASP A 215 -17.71 -34.58 36.15
N ASN A 216 -16.71 -35.25 35.58
CA ASN A 216 -16.43 -35.20 34.15
C ASN A 216 -16.67 -36.59 33.56
N PRO A 217 -17.92 -36.96 33.26
CA PRO A 217 -18.25 -38.26 32.70
C PRO A 217 -17.60 -38.53 31.35
N CYS A 218 -17.09 -37.49 30.68
CA CYS A 218 -16.40 -37.58 29.39
C CYS A 218 -14.89 -37.81 29.50
N ASP A 219 -14.32 -37.82 30.71
CA ASP A 219 -12.90 -38.13 30.91
C ASP A 219 -12.62 -39.60 30.53
N GLY A 220 -11.70 -39.82 29.59
CA GLY A 220 -11.37 -41.14 29.04
C GLY A 220 -12.40 -41.72 28.05
N TYR A 221 -13.52 -41.05 27.78
CA TYR A 221 -14.52 -41.50 26.80
C TYR A 221 -14.08 -41.12 25.38
N LYS A 222 -13.72 -42.12 24.57
CA LYS A 222 -13.24 -41.91 23.19
C LYS A 222 -14.41 -41.97 22.21
N CYS A 223 -14.71 -40.83 21.61
CA CYS A 223 -15.60 -40.75 20.46
C CYS A 223 -14.83 -40.99 19.16
N GLU A 224 -15.54 -41.47 18.14
CA GLU A 224 -15.02 -41.54 16.77
C GLU A 224 -14.76 -40.14 16.21
N ASP A 225 -13.95 -40.06 15.15
CA ASP A 225 -13.69 -38.80 14.45
C ASP A 225 -15.02 -38.11 14.08
N ASN A 226 -15.11 -36.81 14.33
CA ASN A 226 -16.29 -35.94 14.12
C ASN A 226 -17.41 -36.00 15.18
N PHE A 227 -17.21 -36.75 16.26
CA PHE A 227 -18.11 -36.77 17.40
C PHE A 227 -17.40 -36.22 18.64
N ARG A 228 -18.09 -35.38 19.41
CA ARG A 228 -17.64 -34.89 20.71
C ARG A 228 -18.41 -35.60 21.83
N CYS A 229 -17.77 -35.84 22.95
CA CYS A 229 -18.47 -36.36 24.13
C CYS A 229 -19.30 -35.25 24.78
N VAL A 230 -20.58 -35.53 25.00
CA VAL A 230 -21.51 -34.69 25.76
C VAL A 230 -22.13 -35.52 26.90
N VAL A 231 -22.53 -34.85 27.98
CA VAL A 231 -23.18 -35.51 29.11
C VAL A 231 -24.69 -35.37 28.97
N LYS A 232 -25.41 -36.48 28.78
CA LYS A 232 -26.87 -36.53 28.81
C LYS A 232 -27.35 -37.30 30.03
N ASN A 233 -28.13 -36.66 30.90
CA ASN A 233 -28.65 -37.27 32.13
C ASN A 233 -27.56 -37.93 33.00
N GLY A 234 -26.39 -37.29 33.11
CA GLY A 234 -25.24 -37.82 33.87
C GLY A 234 -24.44 -38.92 33.18
N THR A 235 -24.79 -39.33 31.96
CA THR A 235 -24.07 -40.37 31.19
C THR A 235 -23.34 -39.76 29.99
N PRO A 236 -22.08 -40.13 29.70
CA PRO A 236 -21.38 -39.68 28.50
C PRO A 236 -21.98 -40.30 27.24
N SER A 237 -22.16 -39.48 26.21
CA SER A 237 -22.65 -39.88 24.89
C SER A 237 -21.89 -39.12 23.81
N CYS A 238 -21.57 -39.79 22.70
CA CYS A 238 -20.94 -39.14 21.56
C CYS A 238 -22.00 -38.50 20.66
N GLU A 239 -21.86 -37.20 20.39
CA GLU A 239 -22.74 -36.47 19.49
C GLU A 239 -21.95 -35.77 18.38
N PRO A 240 -22.57 -35.60 17.19
CA PRO A 240 -21.93 -34.86 16.10
C PRO A 240 -21.49 -33.48 16.59
N ASP A 241 -20.26 -33.10 16.27
CA ASP A 241 -19.76 -31.77 16.62
C ASP A 241 -20.51 -30.70 15.80
N PRO A 242 -21.36 -29.86 16.43
CA PRO A 242 -22.15 -28.86 15.73
C PRO A 242 -21.28 -27.74 15.14
N CYS A 243 -20.01 -27.65 15.54
CA CYS A 243 -19.09 -26.62 15.10
C CYS A 243 -18.24 -26.97 13.89
N ARG A 244 -18.31 -28.22 13.41
CA ARG A 244 -17.54 -28.67 12.24
C ARG A 244 -17.95 -27.96 10.93
N ALA A 245 -19.21 -27.57 10.81
CA ALA A 245 -19.76 -26.90 9.62
C ALA A 245 -19.93 -25.39 9.81
N VAL A 246 -19.45 -24.83 10.93
CA VAL A 246 -19.66 -23.42 11.28
C VAL A 246 -18.36 -22.66 11.06
N ASN A 247 -18.35 -21.81 10.04
CA ASN A 247 -17.27 -20.87 9.79
C ASN A 247 -17.55 -19.57 10.54
N CYS A 248 -16.85 -19.36 11.65
CA CYS A 248 -16.97 -18.12 12.40
C CYS A 248 -16.09 -17.01 11.82
N PRO A 249 -16.53 -15.74 11.91
CA PRO A 249 -15.71 -14.59 11.56
C PRO A 249 -14.38 -14.58 12.33
N PRO A 250 -13.34 -13.90 11.80
CA PRO A 250 -12.08 -13.73 12.51
C PRO A 250 -12.30 -13.21 13.94
N GLY A 251 -11.71 -13.90 14.93
CA GLY A 251 -11.83 -13.55 16.35
C GLY A 251 -13.00 -14.19 17.10
N GLN A 252 -13.86 -14.95 16.42
CA GLN A 252 -14.93 -15.72 17.05
C GLN A 252 -14.63 -17.22 17.04
N LEU A 253 -15.13 -17.92 18.06
CA LEU A 253 -15.07 -19.37 18.17
C LEU A 253 -16.47 -19.94 17.99
N CYS A 254 -16.57 -21.09 17.34
CA CYS A 254 -17.83 -21.82 17.35
C CYS A 254 -18.01 -22.53 18.69
N ARG A 255 -19.19 -22.35 19.29
CA ARG A 255 -19.66 -23.09 20.46
C ARG A 255 -21.11 -23.52 20.23
N ASP A 256 -21.36 -24.81 20.39
CA ASP A 256 -22.70 -25.40 20.29
C ASP A 256 -23.46 -25.06 18.99
N GLY A 257 -22.71 -24.90 17.89
CA GLY A 257 -23.26 -24.57 16.57
C GLY A 257 -23.50 -23.07 16.34
N THR A 258 -23.13 -22.23 17.30
CA THR A 258 -23.23 -20.76 17.21
C THR A 258 -21.88 -20.10 17.34
N CYS A 259 -21.64 -19.03 16.58
CA CYS A 259 -20.44 -18.22 16.74
C CYS A 259 -20.60 -17.28 17.92
N GLY A 260 -19.62 -17.28 18.82
CA GLY A 260 -19.55 -16.38 19.95
C GLY A 260 -18.12 -15.88 20.16
N ASP A 261 -17.99 -14.80 20.91
CA ASP A 261 -16.69 -14.31 21.34
C ASP A 261 -16.00 -15.37 22.21
N ASP A 262 -14.68 -15.52 22.07
CA ASP A 262 -13.90 -16.41 22.92
C ASP A 262 -14.02 -15.96 24.39
N PRO A 263 -14.56 -16.77 25.31
CA PRO A 263 -14.71 -16.39 26.71
C PRO A 263 -13.35 -16.15 27.41
N CYS A 264 -12.23 -16.61 26.83
CA CYS A 264 -10.90 -16.27 27.27
C CYS A 264 -10.48 -14.81 26.96
N THR A 265 -11.11 -14.15 26.00
CA THR A 265 -10.85 -12.72 25.72
C THR A 265 -11.31 -11.80 26.85
N ARG A 266 -12.26 -12.27 27.66
CA ARG A 266 -12.80 -11.54 28.84
C ARG A 266 -12.42 -12.20 30.17
N THR A 267 -11.49 -13.14 30.14
CA THR A 267 -11.01 -13.85 31.33
C THR A 267 -9.54 -13.53 31.57
N THR A 268 -9.23 -12.94 32.72
CA THR A 268 -7.85 -12.67 33.14
C THR A 268 -7.42 -13.73 34.16
N CYS A 269 -6.37 -14.47 33.83
CA CYS A 269 -5.81 -15.51 34.69
C CYS A 269 -4.67 -14.98 35.58
N PRO A 270 -4.53 -15.51 36.81
CA PRO A 270 -3.35 -15.30 37.63
C PRO A 270 -2.06 -15.72 36.92
N SER A 271 -0.92 -15.18 37.37
CA SER A 271 0.40 -15.50 36.83
C SER A 271 0.69 -17.01 36.91
N GLY A 272 1.18 -17.58 35.81
CA GLY A 272 1.49 -19.02 35.69
C GLY A 272 0.33 -19.91 35.24
N LEU A 273 -0.86 -19.34 35.03
CA LEU A 273 -2.02 -20.01 34.48
C LEU A 273 -2.34 -19.48 33.07
N ARG A 274 -2.82 -20.36 32.18
CA ARG A 274 -3.36 -19.98 30.86
C ARG A 274 -4.87 -20.17 30.86
N CYS A 275 -5.59 -19.30 30.15
CA CYS A 275 -7.01 -19.51 29.94
C CYS A 275 -7.21 -20.66 28.95
N THR A 276 -8.05 -21.61 29.34
CA THR A 276 -8.55 -22.71 28.54
C THR A 276 -10.07 -22.63 28.55
N VAL A 277 -10.72 -23.21 27.54
CA VAL A 277 -12.17 -23.38 27.54
C VAL A 277 -12.45 -24.82 27.94
N SER A 278 -13.07 -25.01 29.11
CA SER A 278 -13.51 -26.32 29.60
C SER A 278 -14.56 -26.95 28.66
N ALA A 279 -14.81 -28.25 28.79
CA ALA A 279 -15.78 -28.99 27.96
C ALA A 279 -17.23 -28.44 28.08
N SER A 280 -17.56 -27.79 29.19
CA SER A 280 -18.83 -27.06 29.38
C SER A 280 -18.87 -25.70 28.67
N GLY A 281 -17.78 -25.29 28.01
CA GLY A 281 -17.61 -24.03 27.31
C GLY A 281 -17.34 -22.82 28.24
N THR A 282 -16.99 -23.07 29.50
CA THR A 282 -16.61 -22.03 30.47
C THR A 282 -15.11 -21.77 30.41
N ALA A 283 -14.70 -20.50 30.44
CA ALA A 283 -13.30 -20.13 30.55
C ALA A 283 -12.74 -20.49 31.93
N THR A 284 -11.64 -21.24 31.93
CA THR A 284 -10.96 -21.79 33.11
C THR A 284 -9.47 -21.48 33.04
N CYS A 285 -8.87 -21.06 34.15
CA CYS A 285 -7.44 -20.82 34.23
C CYS A 285 -6.71 -22.08 34.69
N ASP A 286 -6.06 -22.77 33.74
CA ASP A 286 -5.35 -24.03 33.99
C ASP A 286 -3.83 -23.83 34.03
N PRO A 287 -3.09 -24.69 34.76
CA PRO A 287 -1.63 -24.68 34.74
C PRO A 287 -1.09 -24.85 33.31
N ILE A 288 -0.07 -24.06 32.97
CA ILE A 288 0.65 -24.24 31.70
C ILE A 288 1.45 -25.55 31.81
N PRO A 289 1.29 -26.53 30.89
CA PRO A 289 2.07 -27.75 30.90
C PRO A 289 3.57 -27.43 30.85
N GLY A 290 4.30 -27.83 31.89
CA GLY A 290 5.75 -27.58 32.01
C GLY A 290 6.15 -26.25 32.70
N ALA A 291 5.20 -25.39 33.09
CA ALA A 291 5.49 -24.26 33.96
C ALA A 291 5.49 -24.71 35.44
N ALA A 292 6.49 -24.29 36.21
CA ALA A 292 6.46 -24.46 37.66
C ALA A 292 5.23 -23.72 38.20
N LEU A 293 4.42 -24.40 39.02
CA LEU A 293 3.32 -23.78 39.77
C LEU A 293 3.88 -22.57 40.54
N PRO A 294 3.10 -21.49 40.75
CA PRO A 294 3.52 -20.41 41.63
C PRO A 294 3.68 -20.98 43.04
N THR A 295 4.90 -21.38 43.38
CA THR A 295 5.24 -21.81 44.72
C THR A 295 5.10 -20.61 45.63
N THR A 296 4.21 -20.72 46.61
CA THR A 296 4.17 -19.81 47.76
C THR A 296 5.57 -19.76 48.37
N ASN A 297 6.33 -18.71 48.04
CA ASN A 297 7.60 -18.44 48.70
C ASN A 297 7.28 -18.01 50.14
N ARG A 298 7.13 -19.00 51.05
CA ARG A 298 7.54 -18.81 52.44
C ARG A 298 9.05 -18.71 52.42
N ILE A 299 9.56 -17.48 52.32
CA ILE A 299 10.97 -17.19 52.54
C ILE A 299 11.26 -17.45 54.02
N LEU A 300 11.74 -18.65 54.34
CA LEU A 300 12.58 -18.87 55.51
C LEU A 300 13.98 -18.44 55.10
N ALA A 301 14.34 -17.22 55.50
CA ALA A 301 15.68 -16.71 55.36
C ALA A 301 16.61 -17.48 56.30
N THR A 302 17.45 -18.35 55.74
CA THR A 302 18.73 -18.74 56.36
C THR A 302 19.82 -18.76 55.30
N GLY A 303 20.68 -17.75 55.34
CA GLY A 303 22.13 -17.89 55.18
C GLY A 303 22.72 -18.33 53.83
N ALA A 304 23.30 -17.33 53.15
CA ALA A 304 24.63 -17.33 52.54
C ALA A 304 24.98 -18.30 51.39
N GLY A 305 25.26 -17.72 50.22
CA GLY A 305 26.00 -18.34 49.11
C GLY A 305 25.90 -17.49 47.84
N GLY A 306 27.05 -17.06 47.31
CA GLY A 306 27.14 -16.05 46.24
C GLY A 306 26.75 -16.52 44.83
N CYS A 307 26.90 -15.58 43.90
CA CYS A 307 26.49 -15.64 42.49
C CYS A 307 27.01 -16.84 41.69
N SER A 308 26.16 -17.39 40.81
CA SER A 308 26.59 -17.78 39.46
C SER A 308 25.40 -17.83 38.50
N CYS A 309 25.44 -16.99 37.47
CA CYS A 309 24.56 -17.07 36.31
C CYS A 309 25.06 -18.21 35.42
N SER A 310 24.30 -19.30 35.34
CA SER A 310 24.47 -20.32 34.31
C SER A 310 23.54 -19.98 33.15
N THR A 311 24.08 -19.34 32.11
CA THR A 311 23.46 -19.35 30.79
C THR A 311 23.66 -20.74 30.21
N SER A 312 22.57 -21.45 29.89
CA SER A 312 22.59 -22.74 29.21
C SER A 312 23.32 -22.61 27.87
N GLY A 313 24.52 -23.19 27.81
CA GLY A 313 25.24 -23.42 26.58
C GLY A 313 24.55 -24.52 25.78
N VAL A 314 24.12 -24.19 24.57
CA VAL A 314 23.73 -25.16 23.55
C VAL A 314 24.99 -25.90 23.12
N SER A 315 24.97 -27.23 23.25
CA SER A 315 26.01 -28.13 22.78
C SER A 315 26.15 -28.00 21.26
N ALA A 316 27.17 -27.27 20.79
CA ALA A 316 27.58 -27.22 19.41
C ALA A 316 28.84 -28.08 19.24
N ASP A 317 28.65 -29.39 19.16
CA ASP A 317 29.69 -30.30 18.68
C ASP A 317 29.91 -30.06 17.18
N GLY A 318 31.15 -29.72 16.81
CA GLY A 318 31.66 -29.89 15.45
C GLY A 318 31.82 -28.63 14.59
N ALA A 319 32.66 -27.66 14.98
CA ALA A 319 33.09 -26.60 14.04
C ALA A 319 34.50 -26.02 14.27
N LEU A 320 35.43 -26.72 14.93
CA LEU A 320 36.78 -26.18 15.22
C LEU A 320 37.91 -26.67 14.31
N LEU A 321 37.65 -27.58 13.37
CA LEU A 321 38.68 -28.04 12.42
C LEU A 321 38.87 -27.21 11.13
N PRO A 322 37.91 -26.40 10.61
CA PRO A 322 38.13 -25.69 9.35
C PRO A 322 38.75 -24.29 9.51
N LEU A 323 38.73 -23.69 10.71
CA LEU A 323 39.24 -22.32 10.93
C LEU A 323 40.75 -22.25 11.15
N LEU A 324 41.39 -23.32 11.63
CA LEU A 324 42.85 -23.38 11.76
C LEU A 324 43.57 -23.53 10.41
N LEU A 325 42.94 -24.15 9.41
CA LEU A 325 43.49 -24.31 8.05
C LEU A 325 43.43 -23.01 7.23
N LEU A 326 42.40 -22.17 7.43
CA LEU A 326 42.30 -20.87 6.75
C LEU A 326 43.30 -19.82 7.30
N GLY A 327 43.65 -19.91 8.59
CA GLY A 327 44.66 -19.06 9.22
C GLY A 327 46.08 -19.30 8.70
N LEU A 328 46.45 -20.56 8.47
CA LEU A 328 47.77 -20.93 7.93
C LEU A 328 47.94 -20.55 6.45
N LEU A 329 46.91 -20.74 5.62
CA LEU A 329 46.91 -20.28 4.23
C LEU A 329 46.99 -18.74 4.10
N GLY A 330 46.36 -18.01 5.03
CA GLY A 330 46.43 -16.55 5.09
C GLY A 330 47.83 -16.00 5.41
N LEU A 331 48.52 -16.62 6.39
CA LEU A 331 49.89 -16.24 6.78
C LEU A 331 50.92 -16.53 5.66
N GLU A 332 50.73 -17.62 4.91
CA GLU A 332 51.63 -17.99 3.83
C GLU A 332 51.44 -17.12 2.58
N ARG A 333 50.19 -16.72 2.26
CA ARG A 333 49.90 -15.73 1.22
C ARG A 333 50.47 -14.35 1.57
N ARG A 334 50.44 -13.97 2.86
CA ARG A 334 51.01 -12.68 3.34
C ARG A 334 52.54 -12.69 3.29
N ARG A 335 53.20 -13.81 3.60
CA ARG A 335 54.66 -13.98 3.44
C ARG A 335 55.08 -13.97 1.96
N ARG A 336 54.34 -14.63 1.06
CA ARG A 336 54.60 -14.59 -0.40
C ARG A 336 54.43 -13.20 -1.01
N ARG A 337 53.42 -12.42 -0.58
CA ARG A 337 53.24 -11.02 -1.04
C ARG A 337 54.36 -10.09 -0.58
N ARG A 338 54.89 -10.26 0.64
CA ARG A 338 56.04 -9.46 1.13
C ARG A 338 57.33 -9.78 0.36
N ARG A 339 57.61 -11.05 0.03
CA ARG A 339 58.78 -11.42 -0.79
C ARG A 339 58.72 -10.86 -2.21
N ARG A 340 57.54 -10.82 -2.84
CA ARG A 340 57.34 -10.23 -4.19
C ARG A 340 57.48 -8.70 -4.24
N ARG A 341 57.28 -7.99 -3.12
CA ARG A 341 57.51 -6.53 -3.05
C ARG A 341 58.99 -6.18 -2.83
N ALA A 342 59.78 -7.06 -2.24
CA ALA A 342 61.22 -6.84 -2.05
C ALA A 342 62.02 -7.02 -3.36
N THR A 343 61.61 -7.94 -4.25
CA THR A 343 62.29 -8.17 -5.53
C THR A 343 61.94 -7.16 -6.63
N ARG A 344 60.88 -6.35 -6.48
CA ARG A 344 60.47 -5.35 -7.48
C ARG A 344 61.07 -3.95 -7.26
N ARG A 345 61.90 -3.77 -6.22
CA ARG A 345 62.56 -2.49 -5.88
C ARG A 345 64.08 -2.49 -6.12
N SER A 346 64.62 -3.56 -6.72
CA SER A 346 66.05 -3.72 -7.05
C SER A 346 66.31 -4.08 -8.52
N GLY A 347 65.37 -3.74 -9.43
CA GLY A 347 65.48 -4.08 -10.86
C GLY A 347 64.87 -3.00 -11.77
N GLY A 348 65.35 -1.76 -11.62
CA GLY A 348 64.95 -0.60 -12.43
C GLY A 348 65.99 0.51 -12.30
N GLY A 349 67.23 0.17 -12.60
CA GLY A 349 68.38 1.06 -12.67
C GLY A 349 69.23 0.64 -13.85
N MET A 350 68.83 1.15 -15.02
CA MET A 350 69.60 1.36 -16.25
C MET A 350 68.74 2.23 -17.16
#